data_AF-F9CWQ1-F1
#
_entry.id   AF-F9CWQ1-F1
#
_cell.length_a   1.000
_cell.length_b   1.000
_cell.length_c   1.000
_cell.angle_alpha   90.00
_cell.angle_beta   90.00
_cell.angle_gamma   90.00
#
_symmetry.space_group_name_H-M   'P 1'
#
loop_
_entity.id
_entity.type
_entity.pdbx_description
1 polymer ?
#
loop_
_entity_poly.entity_id
_entity_poly.type
_entity_poly.pdbx_seq_one_letter_code
_entity_poly.pdbx_strand_id
1 'polypeptide(L)' 'MPICAKCNNDVSKVYDCDHTNDQEYCTECYTELHYYLTEEK' A
#
# COMPACT_ATOMS: atom_id res chain seq x y z
N MET A 1 15.46 5.63 0.63
CA MET A 1 14.04 5.79 0.27
C MET A 1 13.37 4.47 0.61
N PRO A 2 12.18 4.46 1.24
CA PRO A 2 11.44 3.21 1.43
C PRO A 2 11.02 2.61 0.08
N ILE A 3 10.89 1.29 0.04
CA ILE A 3 10.52 0.53 -1.16
C ILE A 3 9.11 0.00 -0.97
N CYS A 4 8.24 0.21 -1.96
CA CYS A 4 6.89 -0.32 -1.93
C CYS A 4 6.89 -1.86 -2.11
N ALA A 5 6.25 -2.59 -1.21
CA ALA A 5 6.18 -4.06 -1.26
C ALA A 5 5.42 -4.61 -2.49
N LYS A 6 4.51 -3.83 -3.09
CA LYS A 6 3.75 -4.24 -4.29
C LYS A 6 4.52 -4.04 -5.59
N CYS A 7 5.04 -2.83 -5.80
CA CYS A 7 5.60 -2.42 -7.09
C CYS A 7 7.13 -2.37 -7.11
N ASN A 8 7.79 -2.58 -5.97
CA ASN A 8 9.25 -2.57 -5.82
C ASN A 8 9.94 -1.28 -6.28
N ASN A 9 9.18 -0.17 -6.35
CA ASN A 9 9.73 1.14 -6.67
C ASN A 9 10.23 1.84 -5.39
N ASP A 10 11.32 2.59 -5.55
CA ASP A 10 11.76 3.59 -4.58
C ASP A 10 10.74 4.73 -4.52
N VAL A 11 10.22 5.00 -3.32
CA VAL A 11 9.24 6.05 -3.10
C VAL A 11 9.64 6.94 -1.94
N SER A 12 9.16 8.18 -1.95
CA SER A 12 9.47 9.15 -0.88
C SER A 12 8.78 8.83 0.44
N LYS A 13 7.67 8.09 0.39
CA LYS A 13 6.84 7.75 1.56
C LYS A 13 6.07 6.46 1.30
N VAL A 14 5.97 5.64 2.33
CA VAL A 14 5.16 4.43 2.38
C VAL A 14 4.12 4.52 3.49
N TYR A 15 3.11 3.67 3.40
CA TYR A 15 1.99 3.53 4.31
C TYR A 15 1.74 2.05 4.57
N ASP A 16 1.52 1.72 5.82
CA ASP A 16 1.09 0.42 6.32
C ASP A 16 -0.34 0.53 6.90
N CYS A 17 -1.11 -0.55 6.86
CA CYS A 17 -2.36 -0.65 7.61
C CYS A 17 -2.53 -2.03 8.23
N ASP A 18 -3.40 -2.17 9.22
CA ASP A 18 -3.64 -3.45 9.91
C ASP A 18 -4.07 -4.59 8.96
N HIS A 19 -4.59 -4.26 7.77
CA HIS A 19 -5.02 -5.23 6.75
C HIS A 19 -3.88 -5.70 5.85
N THR A 20 -2.70 -5.08 5.94
CA THR A 20 -1.55 -5.41 5.10
C THR A 20 -0.48 -6.25 5.79
N ASN A 21 -0.74 -6.80 6.98
CA ASN A 21 0.24 -7.59 7.74
C ASN A 21 1.61 -6.88 7.84
N ASP A 22 1.59 -5.60 8.25
CA ASP A 22 2.79 -4.76 8.41
C ASP A 22 3.58 -4.50 7.11
N GLN A 23 3.00 -4.78 5.94
CA GLN A 23 3.62 -4.46 4.67
C GLN A 23 3.45 -2.97 4.30
N GLU A 24 4.54 -2.38 3.82
CA GLU A 24 4.65 -0.98 3.44
C GLU A 24 4.34 -0.77 1.95
N TYR A 25 3.41 0.13 1.64
CA TYR A 25 2.97 0.44 0.28
C TYR A 25 3.11 1.91 -0.05
N CYS A 26 3.37 2.24 -1.32
CA CYS A 26 3.24 3.63 -1.78
C CYS A 26 1.77 4.07 -1.79
N THR A 27 1.52 5.38 -1.86
CA THR A 27 0.16 5.97 -1.86
C THR A 27 -0.76 5.32 -2.90
N GLU A 28 -0.26 5.05 -4.10
CA GLU A 28 -1.06 4.47 -5.19
C GLU A 28 -1.48 3.03 -4.87
N CYS A 29 -0.51 2.19 -4.50
CA CYS A 29 -0.77 0.79 -4.14
C CYS A 29 -1.64 0.67 -2.88
N TYR A 30 -1.45 1.58 -1.92
CA TYR A 30 -2.28 1.67 -0.71
C TYR A 30 -3.73 2.08 -1.05
N THR A 31 -3.91 3.10 -1.90
CA THR A 31 -5.25 3.56 -2.32
C THR A 31 -6.00 2.46 -3.09
N GLU A 32 -5.31 1.77 -4.00
CA GLU A 32 -5.88 0.67 -4.76
C GLU A 32 -6.29 -0.49 -3.85
N LEU A 33 -5.44 -0.88 -2.89
CA LEU A 33 -5.74 -1.91 -1.90
C LEU A 33 -6.99 -1.55 -1.09
N HIS A 34 -7.04 -0.32 -0.58
CA HIS A 34 -8.20 0.15 0.17
C HIS A 34 -9.47 0.26 -0.67
N TYR A 35 -9.35 0.69 -1.94
CA TYR A 35 -10.47 0.76 -2.88
C TYR A 35 -11.10 -0.62 -3.07
N TYR A 36 -10.30 -1.65 -3.38
CA TYR A 36 -10.77 -3.04 -3.50
C TYR A 36 -11.39 -3.56 -2.20
N LEU A 37 -10.80 -3.26 -1.03
CA LEU A 37 -11.36 -3.66 0.26
C LEU A 37 -12.70 -2.97 0.58
N THR A 38 -12.90 -1.73 0.13
CA THR A 38 -14.13 -0.97 0.38
C THR A 38 -15.23 -1.20 -0.65
N GLU A 39 -14.88 -1.58 -1.89
CA GLU A 39 -15.84 -1.90 -2.94
C GLU A 39 -16.40 -3.32 -2.88
N GLU A 40 -15.80 -4.24 -2.09
CA GLU A 40 -16.41 -5.55 -1.79
C GLU A 40 -17.61 -5.43 -0.81
N LYS A 41 -18.60 -4.62 -1.15
CA LYS A 41 -19.88 -4.53 -0.44
C LYS A 41 -21.09 -4.62 -1.36
#